data_AF-A0A090QTE0-F1
#
_entry.id   AF-A0A090QTE0-F1
#
_cell.length_a   1.000
_cell.length_b   1.000
_cell.length_c   1.000
_cell.angle_alpha   90.00
_cell.angle_beta   90.00
_cell.angle_gamma   90.00
#
_symmetry.space_group_name_H-M   'P 1'
#
loop_
_entity.id
_entity.type
_entity.pdbx_description
1 polymer ?
#
loop_
_entity_poly.entity_id
_entity_poly.type
_entity_poly.pdbx_seq_one_letter_code
_entity_poly.pdbx_strand_id
1 'polypeptide(L)'
;MSYQVLARKWRPHQFDDVVGQSHVLTALANALAHNRLHHAYLFSGTRGVGKTTIARIFAKGLNCEQGITASPCGQCETCREIDEGRFVDLLEIDAASRTKVEDTRDLLDNVQYKPARGRFKVYLIDEVHMLSRHSFNALLKTLEEPPEYVKFILATTDPQKLPVTILSRCLQFHLKHLDNTQIQTQLEHVLTEEQVSFEPRALSLLARALKGQCVMH
;
A
#
# COMPACT_ATOMS: atom_id res chain seq x y z
N MET A 1 8.73 14.40 23.68
CA MET A 1 9.09 13.23 22.84
C MET A 1 7.85 12.38 22.69
N SER A 2 7.28 12.29 21.49
CA SER A 2 6.12 11.42 21.26
C SER A 2 6.58 9.97 21.23
N TYR A 3 6.15 9.17 22.21
CA TYR A 3 6.34 7.73 22.20
C TYR A 3 5.72 7.15 20.92
N GLN A 4 6.55 6.59 20.04
CA GLN A 4 6.14 5.99 18.78
C GLN A 4 6.46 4.50 18.81
N VAL A 5 5.46 3.67 18.57
CA VAL A 5 5.60 2.21 18.54
C VAL A 5 6.52 1.81 17.38
N LEU A 6 7.36 0.79 17.56
CA LEU A 6 8.31 0.30 16.55
C LEU A 6 7.64 0.03 15.19
N ALA A 7 6.43 -0.55 15.21
CA ALA A 7 5.61 -0.79 14.02
C ALA A 7 5.33 0.46 13.16
N ARG A 8 5.34 1.66 13.74
CA ARG A 8 5.17 2.91 13.01
C ARG A 8 6.51 3.57 12.68
N LYS A 9 7.53 3.39 13.53
CA LYS A 9 8.88 3.96 13.32
C LYS A 9 9.62 3.25 12.19
N TRP A 10 9.48 1.93 12.11
CA TRP A 10 10.13 1.05 11.14
C TRP A 10 9.24 0.69 9.97
N ARG A 11 8.29 1.56 9.60
CA ARG A 11 7.50 1.37 8.39
C ARG A 11 8.37 1.81 7.19
N PRO A 12 8.70 0.91 6.25
CA PRO A 12 9.38 1.17 5.00
C PRO A 12 8.87 2.40 4.26
N HIS A 13 9.83 3.20 3.81
CA HIS A 13 9.58 4.41 3.04
C HIS A 13 9.95 4.24 1.57
N GLN A 14 10.80 3.26 1.25
CA GLN A 14 11.25 2.88 -0.09
C GLN A 14 11.03 1.38 -0.35
N PHE A 15 11.04 0.95 -1.61
CA PHE A 15 10.87 -0.47 -1.94
C PHE A 15 12.01 -1.34 -1.41
N ASP A 16 13.22 -0.80 -1.33
CA ASP A 16 14.40 -1.53 -0.86
C ASP A 16 14.33 -1.86 0.64
N ASP A 17 13.56 -1.09 1.41
CA ASP A 17 13.33 -1.31 2.84
C ASP A 17 12.29 -2.43 3.10
N VAL A 18 11.53 -2.82 2.07
CA VAL A 18 10.45 -3.80 2.21
C VAL A 18 11.04 -5.21 2.25
N VAL A 19 10.76 -5.92 3.34
CA VAL A 19 11.25 -7.30 3.51
C VAL A 19 10.43 -8.26 2.65
N GLY A 20 11.12 -9.04 1.82
CA GLY A 20 10.50 -10.06 0.97
C GLY A 20 9.75 -9.50 -0.24
N GLN A 21 8.76 -10.24 -0.75
CA GLN A 21 7.93 -9.85 -1.90
C GLN A 21 8.69 -9.47 -3.18
N SER A 22 9.87 -10.04 -3.40
CA SER A 22 10.79 -9.63 -4.47
C SER A 22 10.13 -9.58 -5.85
N HIS A 23 9.20 -10.50 -6.14
CA HIS A 23 8.45 -10.53 -7.41
C HIS A 23 7.52 -9.31 -7.58
N VAL A 24 6.84 -8.88 -6.51
CA VAL A 24 5.96 -7.71 -6.53
C VAL A 24 6.78 -6.43 -6.66
N LEU A 25 7.82 -6.29 -5.83
CA LEU A 25 8.68 -5.10 -5.81
C LEU A 25 9.36 -4.88 -7.16
N THR A 26 9.91 -5.95 -7.76
CA THR A 26 10.54 -5.88 -9.08
C THR A 26 9.54 -5.45 -10.16
N ALA A 27 8.32 -5.99 -10.14
CA ALA A 27 7.30 -5.64 -11.12
C ALA A 27 6.85 -4.17 -10.98
N LEU A 28 6.65 -3.68 -9.75
CA LEU A 28 6.29 -2.28 -9.50
C LEU A 28 7.44 -1.32 -9.86
N ALA A 29 8.67 -1.65 -9.49
CA ALA A 29 9.85 -0.87 -9.83
C ALA A 29 10.02 -0.74 -11.35
N ASN A 30 9.86 -1.86 -12.08
CA ASN A 30 9.92 -1.87 -13.54
C ASN A 30 8.77 -1.07 -14.18
N ALA A 31 7.56 -1.16 -13.62
CA ALA A 31 6.42 -0.38 -14.12
C ALA A 31 6.68 1.13 -14.00
N LEU A 32 7.27 1.58 -12.88
CA LEU A 32 7.66 2.98 -12.66
C LEU A 32 8.81 3.39 -13.60
N ALA A 33 9.87 2.59 -13.67
CA ALA A 33 11.06 2.89 -14.48
C ALA A 33 10.76 3.01 -15.98
N HIS A 34 9.83 2.19 -16.49
CA HIS A 34 9.46 2.18 -17.90
C HIS A 34 8.17 2.95 -18.22
N ASN A 35 7.60 3.67 -17.24
CA ASN A 35 6.33 4.39 -17.35
C ASN A 35 5.18 3.52 -17.92
N ARG A 36 5.17 2.21 -17.59
CA ARG A 36 4.13 1.24 -17.98
C ARG A 36 3.10 1.12 -16.86
N LEU A 37 2.41 2.23 -16.60
CA LEU A 37 1.52 2.37 -15.45
C LEU A 37 0.09 1.93 -15.79
N HIS A 38 -0.37 0.84 -15.18
CA HIS A 38 -1.77 0.43 -15.24
C HIS A 38 -2.67 1.46 -14.53
N HIS A 39 -3.96 1.45 -14.85
CA HIS A 39 -4.94 2.32 -14.19
C HIS A 39 -5.38 1.77 -12.82
N ALA A 40 -5.29 0.44 -12.63
CA ALA A 40 -5.68 -0.22 -11.39
C ALA A 40 -4.74 -1.36 -10.99
N TYR A 41 -4.41 -1.39 -9.71
CA TYR A 41 -3.54 -2.36 -9.05
C TYR A 41 -4.31 -3.05 -7.93
N LEU A 42 -4.27 -4.37 -7.85
CA LEU A 42 -4.90 -5.14 -6.77
C LEU A 42 -3.85 -5.89 -5.95
N PHE A 43 -3.63 -5.46 -4.72
CA PHE A 43 -2.81 -6.15 -3.74
C PHE A 43 -3.68 -7.11 -2.91
N SER A 44 -3.40 -8.40 -3.02
CA SER A 44 -4.06 -9.45 -2.24
C SER A 44 -3.08 -10.12 -1.28
N GLY A 45 -3.56 -10.56 -0.13
CA GLY A 45 -2.74 -11.26 0.87
C GLY A 45 -3.30 -11.05 2.27
N THR A 46 -2.83 -11.84 3.23
CA THR A 46 -3.32 -11.78 4.62
C THR A 46 -3.06 -10.41 5.28
N ARG A 47 -3.72 -10.14 6.40
CA ARG A 47 -3.49 -8.90 7.15
C ARG A 47 -2.03 -8.86 7.63
N GLY A 48 -1.37 -7.70 7.50
CA GLY A 48 -0.01 -7.52 8.00
C GLY A 48 1.13 -8.03 7.10
N VAL A 49 0.87 -8.29 5.81
CA VAL A 49 1.92 -8.65 4.82
C VAL A 49 2.49 -7.44 4.05
N GLY A 50 2.11 -6.21 4.41
CA GLY A 50 2.65 -4.98 3.80
C GLY A 50 1.84 -4.39 2.63
N LYS A 51 0.60 -4.84 2.37
CA LYS A 51 -0.26 -4.33 1.26
C LYS A 51 -0.34 -2.80 1.22
N THR A 52 -0.76 -2.18 2.32
CA THR A 52 -0.94 -0.73 2.44
C THR A 52 0.40 0.00 2.46
N THR A 53 1.45 -0.61 3.02
CA THR A 53 2.80 -0.01 2.99
C THR A 53 3.33 0.09 1.55
N ILE A 54 3.32 -1.03 0.82
CA ILE A 54 3.74 -1.09 -0.60
C ILE A 54 2.90 -0.14 -1.45
N ALA A 55 1.59 -0.07 -1.22
CA ALA A 55 0.70 0.86 -1.89
C ALA A 55 1.11 2.33 -1.70
N ARG A 56 1.46 2.73 -0.48
CA ARG A 56 1.93 4.09 -0.18
C ARG A 56 3.28 4.37 -0.83
N ILE A 57 4.23 3.44 -0.78
CA ILE A 57 5.53 3.59 -1.45
C ILE A 57 5.34 3.76 -2.96
N PHE A 58 4.45 2.97 -3.56
CA PHE A 58 4.10 3.10 -4.97
C PHE A 58 3.46 4.46 -5.29
N ALA A 59 2.54 4.94 -4.44
CA ALA A 59 1.95 6.28 -4.57
C ALA A 59 3.00 7.40 -4.49
N LYS A 60 4.01 7.27 -3.62
CA LYS A 60 5.16 8.20 -3.62
C LYS A 60 5.94 8.14 -4.91
N GLY A 61 6.24 6.94 -5.41
CA GLY A 61 6.96 6.75 -6.66
C GLY A 61 6.25 7.42 -7.85
N LEU A 62 4.92 7.40 -7.87
CA LEU A 62 4.09 8.06 -8.88
C LEU A 62 4.15 9.60 -8.78
N ASN A 63 4.12 10.14 -7.56
CA ASN A 63 3.95 11.58 -7.30
C ASN A 63 5.21 12.32 -6.82
N CYS A 64 6.35 11.65 -6.73
CA CYS A 64 7.60 12.26 -6.32
C CYS A 64 7.98 13.44 -7.24
N GLU A 65 8.26 14.61 -6.68
CA GLU A 65 8.60 15.82 -7.45
C GLU A 65 9.79 15.61 -8.40
N GLN A 66 10.75 14.76 -8.03
CA GLN A 66 11.92 14.43 -8.86
C GLN A 66 11.60 13.65 -10.13
N GLY A 67 10.40 13.06 -10.24
CA GLY A 67 10.02 12.22 -11.38
C GLY A 67 9.23 11.00 -10.95
N ILE A 68 8.67 10.27 -11.92
CA ILE A 68 8.12 8.94 -11.67
C ILE A 68 9.32 8.01 -11.44
N THR A 69 9.43 7.43 -10.26
CA THR A 69 10.62 6.67 -9.86
C THR A 69 10.28 5.51 -8.93
N ALA A 70 11.03 4.42 -9.05
CA ALA A 70 10.99 3.31 -8.09
C ALA A 70 11.64 3.68 -6.74
N SER A 71 12.53 4.67 -6.73
CA SER A 71 13.25 5.12 -5.53
C SER A 71 12.80 6.55 -5.19
N PRO A 72 11.64 6.74 -4.53
CA PRO A 72 11.17 8.07 -4.15
C PRO A 72 12.16 8.74 -3.19
N CYS A 73 12.39 10.04 -3.35
CA CYS A 73 13.47 10.74 -2.64
C CYS A 73 13.27 10.84 -1.12
N GLY A 74 12.03 10.73 -0.62
CA GLY A 74 11.70 10.86 0.81
C GLY A 74 11.86 12.26 1.40
N GLN A 75 12.42 13.21 0.64
CA GLN A 75 12.78 14.55 1.14
C GLN A 75 11.90 15.67 0.60
N CYS A 76 11.25 15.47 -0.55
CA CYS A 76 10.33 16.46 -1.11
C CYS A 76 9.02 16.54 -0.30
N GLU A 77 8.30 17.65 -0.44
CA GLU A 77 7.05 17.90 0.29
C GLU A 77 6.02 16.81 0.01
N THR A 78 5.92 16.39 -1.26
CA THR A 78 5.00 15.31 -1.65
C THR A 78 5.34 13.96 -1.00
N CYS A 79 6.62 13.57 -0.92
CA CYS A 79 6.98 12.32 -0.25
C CYS A 79 6.67 12.37 1.25
N ARG A 80 6.98 13.49 1.92
CA ARG A 80 6.74 13.68 3.35
C ARG A 80 5.26 13.66 3.69
N GLU A 81 4.43 14.35 2.91
CA GLU A 81 2.99 14.38 3.14
C GLU A 81 2.32 13.02 2.91
N ILE A 82 2.80 12.22 1.94
CA ILE A 82 2.31 10.86 1.75
C ILE A 82 2.66 9.98 2.95
N ASP A 83 3.87 10.11 3.50
CA ASP A 83 4.27 9.40 4.73
C ASP A 83 3.40 9.76 5.94
N GLU A 84 3.08 11.04 6.06
CA GLU A 84 2.24 11.58 7.12
C GLU A 84 0.74 11.31 6.88
N GLY A 85 0.35 10.82 5.69
CA GLY A 85 -1.02 10.52 5.33
C GLY A 85 -1.90 11.76 5.12
N ARG A 86 -1.30 12.90 4.76
CA ARG A 86 -1.99 14.19 4.55
C ARG A 86 -1.93 14.71 3.11
N PHE A 87 -1.38 13.92 2.19
CA PHE A 87 -1.26 14.31 0.79
C PHE A 87 -2.64 14.37 0.12
N VAL A 88 -2.98 15.53 -0.44
CA VAL A 88 -4.34 15.82 -0.97
C VAL A 88 -4.74 14.89 -2.12
N ASP A 89 -3.78 14.52 -2.98
CA ASP A 89 -4.05 13.66 -4.14
C ASP A 89 -3.87 12.16 -3.85
N LEU A 90 -3.65 11.77 -2.58
CA LEU A 90 -3.73 10.37 -2.13
C LEU A 90 -4.92 10.22 -1.19
N LEU A 91 -6.01 9.66 -1.71
CA LEU A 91 -7.21 9.39 -0.93
C LEU A 91 -7.15 7.98 -0.37
N GLU A 92 -7.00 7.88 0.95
CA GLU A 92 -7.01 6.60 1.68
C GLU A 92 -8.41 6.29 2.23
N ILE A 93 -9.01 5.24 1.67
CA ILE A 93 -10.36 4.78 1.99
C ILE A 93 -10.23 3.42 2.67
N ASP A 94 -10.75 3.30 3.89
CA ASP A 94 -10.88 2.02 4.58
C ASP A 94 -12.34 1.57 4.44
N ALA A 95 -12.57 0.57 3.58
CA ALA A 95 -13.90 0.07 3.29
C ALA A 95 -14.52 -0.72 4.46
N ALA A 96 -13.71 -1.17 5.43
CA ALA A 96 -14.23 -1.84 6.62
C ALA A 96 -14.80 -0.84 7.66
N SER A 97 -14.46 0.45 7.54
CA SER A 97 -14.93 1.49 8.46
C SER A 97 -16.33 1.97 8.09
N ARG A 98 -17.31 1.70 8.96
CA ARG A 98 -18.75 1.98 8.71
C ARG A 98 -19.07 3.44 8.41
N THR A 99 -18.36 4.39 9.01
CA THR A 99 -18.56 5.83 8.76
C THR A 99 -18.17 6.25 7.35
N LYS A 100 -17.20 5.56 6.73
CA LYS A 100 -16.69 5.92 5.39
C LYS A 100 -17.48 5.30 4.25
N VAL A 101 -18.38 4.33 4.52
CA VAL A 101 -19.08 3.57 3.46
C VAL A 101 -20.04 4.46 2.67
N GLU A 102 -20.74 5.39 3.33
CA GLU A 102 -21.58 6.38 2.65
C GLU A 102 -20.72 7.41 1.90
N ASP A 103 -19.64 7.90 2.54
CA ASP A 103 -18.69 8.86 1.96
C ASP A 103 -17.94 8.32 0.72
N THR A 104 -17.75 7.00 0.60
CA THR A 104 -17.00 6.42 -0.53
C THR A 104 -17.60 6.74 -1.88
N ARG A 105 -18.92 6.87 -1.98
CA ARG A 105 -19.58 7.17 -3.26
C ARG A 105 -19.24 8.59 -3.71
N ASP A 106 -19.42 9.56 -2.83
CA ASP A 106 -19.19 10.97 -3.16
C ASP A 106 -17.71 11.19 -3.51
N LEU A 107 -16.79 10.46 -2.86
CA LEU A 107 -15.37 10.49 -3.21
C LEU A 107 -15.09 9.90 -4.60
N LEU A 108 -15.79 8.83 -4.99
CA LEU A 108 -15.64 8.20 -6.31
C LEU A 108 -16.31 9.02 -7.43
N ASP A 109 -17.40 9.73 -7.14
CA ASP A 109 -18.05 10.63 -8.11
C ASP A 109 -17.14 11.84 -8.43
N ASN A 110 -16.28 12.24 -7.49
CA ASN A 110 -15.26 13.29 -7.66
C ASN A 110 -13.96 12.82 -8.39
N VAL A 111 -13.96 11.63 -8.99
CA VAL A 111 -12.80 11.12 -9.73
C VAL A 111 -12.51 11.90 -11.02
N GLN A 112 -13.52 12.56 -11.60
CA GLN A 112 -13.40 13.30 -12.86
C GLN A 112 -12.58 14.61 -12.75
N TYR A 113 -12.19 15.01 -11.53
CA TYR A 113 -11.39 16.20 -11.31
C TYR A 113 -9.89 15.88 -11.35
N LYS A 114 -9.14 16.73 -12.04
CA LYS A 114 -7.67 16.65 -12.13
C LYS A 114 -7.01 16.73 -10.73
N PRO A 115 -5.79 16.17 -10.57
CA PRO A 115 -5.04 16.28 -9.32
C PRO A 115 -4.75 17.75 -8.98
N ALA A 116 -4.69 18.08 -7.69
CA ALA A 116 -4.46 19.44 -7.22
C ALA A 116 -2.98 19.83 -7.25
N ARG A 117 -2.08 18.93 -6.83
CA ARG A 117 -0.63 19.16 -6.76
C ARG A 117 0.19 18.06 -7.42
N GLY A 118 -0.25 16.81 -7.30
CA GLY A 118 0.44 15.63 -7.82
C GLY A 118 0.33 15.46 -9.34
N ARG A 119 1.09 14.50 -9.88
CA ARG A 119 0.93 14.05 -11.26
C ARG A 119 -0.28 13.14 -11.42
N PHE A 120 -0.56 12.35 -10.39
CA PHE A 120 -1.64 11.39 -10.34
C PHE A 120 -2.49 11.58 -9.09
N LYS A 121 -3.81 11.44 -9.25
CA LYS A 121 -4.78 11.29 -8.17
C LYS A 121 -4.91 9.80 -7.86
N VAL A 122 -4.42 9.40 -6.69
CA VAL A 122 -4.31 8.00 -6.28
C VAL A 122 -5.40 7.68 -5.27
N TYR A 123 -6.22 6.67 -5.56
CA TYR A 123 -7.22 6.13 -4.64
C TYR A 123 -6.69 4.83 -4.05
N LEU A 124 -6.35 4.85 -2.76
CA LEU A 124 -5.94 3.67 -2.00
C LEU A 124 -7.16 3.16 -1.22
N ILE A 125 -7.74 2.06 -1.66
CA ILE A 125 -8.92 1.43 -1.04
C ILE A 125 -8.48 0.16 -0.31
N ASP A 126 -8.44 0.20 1.00
CA ASP A 126 -8.15 -0.95 1.86
C ASP A 126 -9.42 -1.77 2.16
N GLU A 127 -9.23 -3.07 2.32
CA GLU A 127 -10.28 -4.08 2.42
C GLU A 127 -11.42 -3.90 1.41
N VAL A 128 -11.08 -3.64 0.14
CA VAL A 128 -12.03 -3.28 -0.94
C VAL A 128 -13.22 -4.24 -1.06
N HIS A 129 -13.08 -5.51 -0.67
CA HIS A 129 -14.17 -6.49 -0.66
C HIS A 129 -15.31 -6.15 0.32
N MET A 130 -15.09 -5.22 1.24
CA MET A 130 -16.07 -4.72 2.21
C MET A 130 -16.92 -3.56 1.65
N LEU A 131 -16.62 -3.07 0.44
CA LEU A 131 -17.41 -2.01 -0.18
C LEU A 131 -18.88 -2.40 -0.38
N SER A 132 -19.76 -1.42 -0.27
CA SER A 132 -21.16 -1.60 -0.61
C SER A 132 -21.33 -1.91 -2.10
N ARG A 133 -22.41 -2.61 -2.47
CA ARG A 133 -22.74 -2.89 -3.88
C ARG A 133 -22.83 -1.60 -4.72
N HIS A 134 -23.30 -0.52 -4.12
CA HIS A 134 -23.42 0.77 -4.80
C HIS A 134 -22.04 1.40 -5.09
N SER A 135 -21.14 1.43 -4.09
CA SER A 135 -19.76 1.93 -4.25
C SER A 135 -18.97 1.11 -5.27
N PHE A 136 -19.20 -0.21 -5.31
CA PHE A 136 -18.62 -1.09 -6.32
C PHE A 136 -19.04 -0.73 -7.75
N ASN A 137 -20.31 -0.42 -7.97
CA ASN A 137 -20.80 -0.03 -9.29
C ASN A 137 -20.23 1.32 -9.74
N ALA A 138 -20.03 2.26 -8.82
CA ALA A 138 -19.35 3.52 -9.12
C ALA A 138 -17.89 3.28 -9.54
N LEU A 139 -17.16 2.47 -8.77
CA LEU A 139 -15.78 2.07 -9.09
C LEU A 139 -15.69 1.37 -10.47
N LEU A 140 -16.64 0.48 -10.79
CA LEU A 140 -16.64 -0.24 -12.07
C LEU A 140 -16.75 0.71 -13.27
N LYS A 141 -17.63 1.72 -13.21
CA LYS A 141 -17.76 2.72 -14.28
C LYS A 141 -16.44 3.44 -14.53
N THR A 142 -15.73 3.79 -13.46
CA THR A 142 -14.44 4.47 -13.57
C THR A 142 -13.32 3.53 -14.01
N LEU A 143 -13.36 2.25 -13.66
CA LEU A 143 -12.38 1.26 -14.13
C LEU A 143 -12.58 0.89 -15.61
N GLU A 144 -13.79 1.07 -16.15
CA GLU A 144 -14.08 0.87 -17.58
C GLU A 144 -13.51 2.00 -18.45
N GLU A 145 -13.67 3.24 -18.01
CA GLU A 145 -13.14 4.43 -18.71
C GLU A 145 -12.33 5.30 -17.74
N PRO A 146 -11.11 4.87 -17.35
CA PRO A 146 -10.32 5.57 -16.34
C PRO A 146 -9.67 6.84 -16.92
N PRO A 147 -9.76 7.99 -16.22
CA PRO A 147 -8.97 9.16 -16.58
C PRO A 147 -7.47 8.86 -16.47
N GLU A 148 -6.65 9.39 -17.39
CA GLU A 148 -5.21 9.07 -17.47
C GLU A 148 -4.43 9.43 -16.18
N TYR A 149 -4.87 10.47 -15.49
CA TYR A 149 -4.28 10.99 -14.25
C TYR A 149 -4.79 10.28 -12.99
N VAL A 150 -5.71 9.32 -13.11
CA VAL A 150 -6.25 8.58 -11.96
C VAL A 150 -5.59 7.20 -11.86
N LYS A 151 -5.21 6.82 -10.65
CA LYS A 151 -4.68 5.48 -10.36
C LYS A 151 -5.41 4.87 -9.16
N PHE A 152 -5.91 3.66 -9.34
CA PHE A 152 -6.52 2.89 -8.26
C PHE A 152 -5.52 1.88 -7.69
N ILE A 153 -5.41 1.87 -6.38
CA ILE A 153 -4.69 0.88 -5.63
C ILE A 153 -5.67 0.22 -4.66
N LEU A 154 -6.03 -1.01 -4.96
CA LEU A 154 -6.99 -1.80 -4.21
C LEU A 154 -6.23 -2.80 -3.34
N ALA A 155 -6.58 -2.89 -2.06
CA ALA A 155 -6.04 -3.90 -1.16
C ALA A 155 -7.17 -4.78 -0.62
N THR A 156 -6.94 -6.10 -0.57
CA THR A 156 -7.91 -7.05 -0.02
C THR A 156 -7.22 -8.18 0.71
N THR A 157 -7.83 -8.66 1.79
CA THR A 157 -7.48 -9.94 2.41
C THR A 157 -8.14 -11.14 1.73
N ASP A 158 -9.23 -10.93 1.00
CA ASP A 158 -10.03 -11.97 0.36
C ASP A 158 -10.36 -11.58 -1.10
N PRO A 159 -9.54 -12.01 -2.08
CA PRO A 159 -9.79 -11.69 -3.49
C PRO A 159 -10.97 -12.47 -4.07
N GLN A 160 -11.41 -13.57 -3.46
CA GLN A 160 -12.50 -14.40 -3.99
C GLN A 160 -13.87 -13.74 -3.82
N LYS A 161 -14.01 -12.84 -2.84
CA LYS A 161 -15.21 -12.02 -2.66
C LYS A 161 -15.35 -10.91 -3.70
N LEU A 162 -14.30 -10.64 -4.49
CA LEU A 162 -14.36 -9.60 -5.52
C LEU A 162 -15.02 -10.14 -6.80
N PRO A 163 -15.93 -9.36 -7.42
CA PRO A 163 -16.46 -9.68 -8.73
C PRO A 163 -15.35 -9.85 -9.76
N VAL A 164 -15.49 -10.85 -10.64
CA VAL A 164 -14.51 -11.11 -11.71
C VAL A 164 -14.31 -9.89 -12.64
N THR A 165 -15.34 -9.03 -12.75
CA THR A 165 -15.31 -7.79 -13.52
C THR A 165 -14.28 -6.78 -13.02
N ILE A 166 -13.97 -6.77 -11.72
CA ILE A 166 -12.89 -5.95 -11.14
C ILE A 166 -11.55 -6.65 -11.32
N LEU A 167 -11.50 -7.95 -11.01
CA LEU A 167 -10.29 -8.76 -11.12
C LEU A 167 -9.69 -8.70 -12.53
N SER A 168 -10.54 -8.71 -13.57
CA SER A 168 -10.10 -8.66 -14.98
C SER A 168 -9.55 -7.30 -15.41
N ARG A 169 -9.84 -6.23 -14.67
CA ARG A 169 -9.41 -4.86 -14.98
C ARG A 169 -8.22 -4.39 -14.13
N CYS A 170 -7.82 -5.17 -13.12
CA CYS A 170 -6.71 -4.84 -12.24
C CYS A 170 -5.47 -5.68 -12.56
N LEU A 171 -4.29 -5.08 -12.48
CA LEU A 171 -3.05 -5.85 -12.37
C LEU A 171 -2.96 -6.43 -10.96
N GLN A 172 -2.95 -7.76 -10.85
CA GLN A 172 -3.04 -8.45 -9.56
C GLN A 172 -1.67 -8.82 -9.02
N PHE A 173 -1.43 -8.47 -7.76
CA PHE A 173 -0.25 -8.82 -7.01
C PHE A 173 -0.65 -9.60 -5.76
N HIS A 174 -0.10 -10.81 -5.64
CA HIS A 174 -0.29 -11.64 -4.45
C HIS A 174 0.94 -11.53 -3.54
N LEU A 175 0.73 -10.93 -2.36
CA LEU A 175 1.74 -10.81 -1.33
C LEU A 175 1.70 -12.06 -0.46
N LYS A 176 2.86 -12.70 -0.32
CA LYS A 176 3.02 -13.93 0.45
C LYS A 176 3.24 -13.63 1.94
N HIS A 177 3.10 -14.64 2.77
CA HIS A 177 3.62 -14.55 4.14
C HIS A 177 5.13 -14.42 4.11
N LEU A 178 5.68 -13.72 5.10
CA LEU A 178 7.11 -13.81 5.35
C LEU A 178 7.45 -15.11 6.06
N ASP A 179 8.61 -15.64 5.71
CA ASP A 179 9.18 -16.78 6.41
C ASP A 179 9.63 -16.36 7.81
N ASN A 180 9.58 -17.30 8.76
CA ASN A 180 9.98 -17.03 10.15
C ASN A 180 11.43 -16.52 10.25
N THR A 181 12.31 -16.97 9.36
CA THR A 181 13.70 -16.51 9.26
C THR A 181 13.76 -15.03 8.87
N GLN A 182 12.98 -14.61 7.87
CA GLN A 182 12.91 -13.22 7.44
C GLN A 182 12.39 -12.31 8.57
N ILE A 183 11.35 -12.74 9.28
CA ILE A 183 10.81 -12.00 10.43
C ILE A 183 11.85 -11.89 11.55
N GLN A 184 12.54 -13.00 11.86
CA GLN A 184 13.58 -13.01 12.89
C GLN A 184 14.73 -12.06 12.53
N THR A 185 15.25 -12.12 11.31
CA THR A 185 16.32 -11.22 10.83
C THR A 185 15.89 -9.76 10.89
N GLN A 186 14.64 -9.45 10.52
CA GLN A 186 14.13 -8.09 10.62
C GLN A 186 14.01 -7.61 12.08
N LEU A 187 13.51 -8.46 12.98
CA LEU A 187 13.43 -8.12 14.41
C LEU A 187 14.82 -7.90 15.02
N GLU A 188 15.78 -8.75 14.65
CA GLU A 188 17.18 -8.64 15.08
C GLU A 188 17.80 -7.31 14.62
N HIS A 189 17.62 -6.96 13.34
CA HIS A 189 18.06 -5.69 12.78
C HIS A 189 17.45 -4.49 13.52
N VAL A 190 16.12 -4.49 13.69
CA VAL A 190 15.38 -3.42 14.38
C VAL A 190 15.86 -3.24 15.81
N LEU A 191 15.96 -4.31 16.61
CA LEU A 191 16.34 -4.20 18.02
C LEU A 191 17.82 -3.81 18.20
N THR A 192 18.68 -4.24 17.28
CA THR A 192 20.10 -3.84 17.27
C THR A 192 20.23 -2.33 17.06
N GLU A 193 19.51 -1.78 16.09
CA GLU A 193 19.49 -0.33 15.79
C GLU A 193 18.84 0.50 16.90
N GLU A 194 17.82 -0.04 17.58
CA GLU A 194 17.21 0.59 18.76
C GLU A 194 18.06 0.42 20.05
N GLN A 195 19.20 -0.28 19.97
CA GLN A 195 20.06 -0.59 21.11
C GLN A 195 19.34 -1.31 22.27
N VAL A 196 18.38 -2.16 21.92
CA VAL A 196 17.61 -2.97 22.88
C VAL A 196 18.22 -4.36 22.95
N SER A 197 18.56 -4.82 24.16
CA SER A 197 19.05 -6.18 24.35
C SER A 197 17.98 -7.22 24.06
N PHE A 198 18.34 -8.29 23.35
CA PHE A 198 17.43 -9.39 23.02
C PHE A 198 18.14 -10.74 23.12
N GLU A 199 17.33 -11.79 23.26
CA GLU A 199 17.79 -13.17 23.16
C GLU A 199 17.35 -13.77 21.82
N PRO A 200 18.26 -14.44 21.06
CA PRO A 200 17.90 -15.03 19.76
C PRO A 200 16.70 -16.00 19.84
N ARG A 201 16.59 -16.74 20.96
CA ARG A 201 15.47 -17.65 21.21
C ARG A 201 14.15 -16.90 21.39
N ALA A 202 14.16 -15.75 22.05
CA ALA A 202 12.97 -14.90 22.20
C ALA A 202 12.50 -14.38 20.84
N LEU A 203 13.42 -13.98 19.96
CA LEU A 203 13.09 -13.55 18.59
C LEU A 203 12.45 -14.67 17.76
N SER A 204 12.98 -15.89 17.87
CA SER A 204 12.40 -17.05 17.18
C SER A 204 10.95 -17.35 17.66
N LEU A 205 10.69 -17.21 18.97
CA LEU A 205 9.34 -17.36 19.53
C LEU A 205 8.40 -16.25 19.04
N LEU A 206 8.87 -15.00 19.00
CA LEU A 206 8.10 -13.87 18.47
C LEU A 206 7.78 -14.06 16.98
N ALA A 207 8.77 -14.45 16.16
CA ALA A 207 8.57 -14.70 14.74
C ALA A 207 7.50 -15.78 14.50
N ARG A 208 7.52 -16.87 15.27
CA ARG A 208 6.50 -17.92 15.22
C ARG A 208 5.12 -17.42 15.67
N ALA A 209 5.06 -16.59 16.71
CA ALA A 209 3.81 -16.02 17.21
C ALA A 209 3.15 -15.09 16.19
N LEU A 210 3.96 -14.38 15.40
CA LEU A 210 3.53 -13.46 14.35
C LEU A 210 2.91 -14.16 13.13
N LYS A 211 3.10 -15.48 12.95
CA LYS A 211 2.48 -16.29 11.88
C LYS A 211 2.63 -15.67 10.48
N GLY A 212 3.80 -15.13 10.17
CA GLY A 212 4.08 -14.51 8.87
C GLY A 212 3.56 -13.07 8.71
N GLN A 213 2.92 -12.49 9.73
CA GLN A 213 2.45 -11.10 9.75
C GLN A 213 3.47 -10.26 10.50
N CYS A 214 4.10 -9.29 9.85
CA CYS A 214 4.93 -8.33 10.57
C CYS A 214 4.58 -6.92 10.08
N VAL A 215 4.39 -6.02 11.04
CA VAL A 215 3.88 -4.66 10.78
C VAL A 215 5.04 -3.68 10.55
N MET A 216 6.29 -4.17 10.66
CA MET A 216 7.53 -3.44 10.36
C MET A 216 8.03 -3.75 8.94
N HIS A 217 7.09 -3.70 7.97
CA HIS A 217 7.25 -3.88 6.52
C HIS A 217 6.58 -2.77 5.73
#